data_AF-A0A7W0FZK6-F1
#
_entry.id   AF-A0A7W0FZK6-F1
#
_cell.length_a   1.000
_cell.length_b   1.000
_cell.length_c   1.000
_cell.angle_alpha   90.00
_cell.angle_beta   90.00
_cell.angle_gamma   90.00
#
_symmetry.space_group_name_H-M   'P 1'
#
loop_
_entity.id
_entity.type
_entity.pdbx_description
1 polymer ?
#
loop_
_entity_poly.entity_id
_entity_poly.type
_entity_poly.pdbx_seq_one_letter_code
_entity_poly.pdbx_strand_id
1 'polypeptide(L)'
;MSAEIKVISTYAIYERPSDYPNHYVVRRWDVYEGVPAAVPAWDAKLADTLEGARAELPPGLDCLGRDPVDPVIVEVWLECAQAGNVRALL
;
A
#
# COMPACT_ATOMS: atom_id res chain seq x y z
N MET A 1 19.22 -18.89 5.48
CA MET A 1 18.49 -17.78 4.85
C MET A 1 17.29 -17.52 5.75
N SER A 2 17.36 -16.47 6.57
CA SER A 2 16.24 -16.10 7.44
C SER A 2 15.09 -15.63 6.55
N ALA A 3 13.88 -16.15 6.77
CA ALA A 3 12.70 -15.66 6.06
C ALA A 3 12.49 -14.19 6.46
N GLU A 4 12.32 -13.31 5.48
CA GLU A 4 11.93 -11.92 5.73
C GLU A 4 10.49 -11.94 6.26
N ILE A 5 10.30 -11.50 7.50
CA ILE A 5 8.98 -11.41 8.12
C ILE A 5 8.35 -10.11 7.64
N LYS A 6 7.36 -10.20 6.76
CA LYS A 6 6.53 -9.05 6.36
C LYS A 6 5.66 -8.64 7.54
N VAL A 7 5.79 -7.37 7.95
CA VAL A 7 5.14 -6.81 9.15
C VAL A 7 3.84 -6.08 8.80
N ILE A 8 3.85 -5.27 7.74
CA ILE A 8 2.67 -4.52 7.30
C ILE A 8 2.74 -4.27 5.79
N SER A 9 1.58 -4.31 5.14
CA SER A 9 1.38 -3.82 3.77
C SER A 9 0.62 -2.49 3.81
N THR A 10 1.09 -1.53 3.03
CA THR A 10 0.40 -0.26 2.80
C THR A 10 0.14 -0.08 1.31
N TYR A 11 -0.92 0.64 0.98
CA TYR A 11 -1.33 0.91 -0.39
C TYR A 11 -1.47 2.41 -0.57
N ALA A 12 -0.68 2.99 -1.46
CA ALA A 12 -0.76 4.40 -1.79
C ALA A 12 -1.47 4.57 -3.13
N ILE A 13 -2.46 5.47 -3.16
CA ILE A 13 -3.11 5.93 -4.39
C ILE A 13 -2.48 7.27 -4.78
N TYR A 14 -1.90 7.30 -5.98
CA TYR A 14 -1.31 8.48 -6.60
C TYR A 14 -2.27 9.04 -7.64
N GLU A 15 -2.51 10.35 -7.64
CA GLU A 15 -3.22 11.05 -8.71
C GLU A 15 -2.20 11.58 -9.73
N ARG A 16 -2.23 11.01 -10.95
CA ARG A 16 -1.44 11.49 -12.10
C ARG A 16 0.06 11.66 -11.81
N PRO A 17 0.74 10.62 -11.29
CA PRO A 17 2.19 10.68 -11.14
C PRO A 17 2.88 10.84 -12.49
N SER A 18 4.13 11.32 -12.52
CA SER A 18 4.84 11.66 -13.76
C SER A 18 5.02 10.50 -14.73
N ASP A 19 5.03 9.26 -14.25
CA ASP A 19 5.11 8.04 -15.05
C ASP A 19 3.74 7.56 -15.59
N TYR A 20 2.63 8.01 -14.99
CA TYR A 20 1.27 7.75 -15.44
C TYR A 20 0.39 9.01 -15.33
N PRO A 21 0.64 10.04 -16.16
CA PRO A 21 0.08 11.38 -15.97
C PRO A 21 -1.44 11.49 -16.20
N ASN A 22 -2.08 10.44 -16.70
CA ASN A 22 -3.51 10.42 -17.02
C ASN A 22 -4.32 9.49 -16.10
N HIS A 23 -3.69 8.81 -15.14
CA HIS A 23 -4.34 7.80 -14.33
C HIS A 23 -4.12 8.02 -12.84
N TYR A 24 -5.01 7.43 -12.05
CA TYR A 24 -4.73 7.07 -10.67
C TYR A 24 -3.91 5.79 -10.64
N VAL A 25 -2.92 5.74 -9.75
CA VAL A 25 -2.03 4.58 -9.61
C VAL A 25 -2.10 4.06 -8.19
N VAL A 26 -2.40 2.78 -8.01
CA VAL A 26 -2.27 2.09 -6.73
C VAL A 26 -0.91 1.40 -6.68
N ARG A 27 -0.13 1.63 -5.62
CA ARG A 27 1.12 0.91 -5.36
C ARG A 27 1.11 0.31 -3.97
N ARG A 28 1.48 -0.97 -3.87
CA ARG A 28 1.72 -1.62 -2.59
C ARG A 28 3.16 -1.35 -2.12
N TRP A 29 3.29 -1.07 -0.84
CA TRP A 29 4.56 -0.98 -0.13
C TRP A 29 4.54 -1.97 1.03
N ASP A 30 5.59 -2.77 1.13
CA ASP A 30 5.71 -3.80 2.15
C ASP A 30 6.85 -3.44 3.12
N VAL A 31 6.56 -3.48 4.41
CA VAL A 31 7.56 -3.30 5.47
C VAL A 31 7.94 -4.66 6.01
N TYR A 32 9.25 -4.90 6.11
CA TYR A 32 9.81 -6.16 6.62
C TYR A 32 10.57 -5.92 7.92
N GLU A 33 10.57 -6.90 8.81
CA GLU A 33 11.33 -6.83 10.05
C GLU A 33 12.83 -6.66 9.76
N GLY A 34 13.45 -5.70 10.43
CA GLY A 34 14.88 -5.38 10.24
C GLY A 34 15.20 -4.59 8.97
N VAL A 35 14.21 -4.27 8.13
CA VAL A 35 14.38 -3.40 6.96
C VAL A 35 13.92 -1.98 7.31
N PRO A 36 14.80 -0.97 7.24
CA PRO A 36 14.51 0.38 7.74
C PRO A 36 13.53 1.19 6.87
N ALA A 37 13.22 0.72 5.66
CA ALA A 37 12.35 1.40 4.72
C ALA A 37 11.34 0.43 4.12
N ALA A 38 10.16 0.94 3.79
CA ALA A 38 9.18 0.17 3.03
C ALA A 38 9.72 -0.10 1.61
N VAL A 39 9.49 -1.32 1.12
CA VAL A 39 9.93 -1.76 -0.20
C VAL A 39 8.72 -1.76 -1.13
N PRO A 40 8.81 -1.16 -2.33
CA PRO A 40 7.71 -1.19 -3.28
C PRO A 40 7.52 -2.62 -3.79
N ALA A 41 6.28 -3.08 -3.84
CA ALA A 41 5.95 -4.26 -4.62
C ALA A 41 6.08 -3.95 -6.12
N TRP A 42 6.39 -4.97 -6.93
CA TRP A 42 6.59 -4.77 -8.37
C TRP A 42 5.31 -4.43 -9.15
N ASP A 43 4.13 -4.58 -8.54
CA ASP A 43 2.85 -4.34 -9.19
C ASP A 43 2.29 -2.94 -8.91
N ALA A 44 1.88 -2.27 -10.01
CA ALA A 44 1.08 -1.06 -9.99
C ALA A 44 -0.25 -1.33 -10.71
N LYS A 45 -1.35 -0.81 -10.15
CA LYS A 45 -2.68 -0.86 -10.77
C LYS A 45 -3.07 0.53 -11.25
N LEU A 46 -3.60 0.63 -12.46
CA LEU A 46 -4.05 1.88 -13.05
C LEU A 46 -5.57 1.96 -13.03
N ALA A 47 -6.10 3.14 -12.73
CA ALA A 47 -7.52 3.42 -12.80
C ALA A 47 -7.77 4.85 -13.32
N ASP A 48 -8.92 5.08 -13.95
CA ASP A 48 -9.26 6.41 -14.49
C ASP A 48 -9.90 7.32 -13.45
N THR A 49 -10.41 6.75 -12.35
CA THR A 49 -11.05 7.47 -11.24
C THR A 49 -10.50 7.01 -9.90
N LEU A 50 -10.64 7.85 -8.87
CA LEU A 50 -10.26 7.50 -7.50
C LEU A 50 -11.10 6.32 -6.99
N GLU A 51 -12.38 6.27 -7.33
CA GLU A 51 -13.26 5.15 -7.00
C GLU A 51 -12.79 3.84 -7.65
N GLY A 52 -12.33 3.90 -8.90
CA GLY A 52 -11.73 2.75 -9.58
C GLY A 52 -10.43 2.30 -8.90
N ALA A 53 -9.60 3.25 -8.47
CA ALA A 53 -8.37 2.92 -7.72
C ALA A 53 -8.69 2.27 -6.37
N ARG A 54 -9.72 2.74 -5.64
CA ARG A 54 -10.19 2.12 -4.40
C ARG A 54 -10.73 0.69 -4.63
N ALA A 55 -11.33 0.41 -5.78
CA ALA A 55 -11.83 -0.92 -6.12
C ALA A 55 -10.71 -1.97 -6.33
N GLU A 56 -9.48 -1.53 -6.63
CA GLU A 56 -8.29 -2.39 -6.76
C GLU A 56 -7.66 -2.74 -5.40
N LEU A 57 -8.09 -2.08 -4.32
CA LEU A 57 -7.58 -2.34 -2.99
C LEU A 57 -8.14 -3.65 -2.41
N PRO A 58 -7.33 -4.42 -1.66
CA PRO A 58 -7.86 -5.49 -0.83
C PRO A 58 -8.96 -5.00 0.13
N PRO A 59 -9.93 -5.86 0.49
CA PRO A 59 -10.90 -5.53 1.51
C PRO A 59 -10.25 -5.45 2.91
N GLY A 60 -10.85 -4.67 3.81
CA GLY A 60 -10.43 -4.61 5.23
C GLY A 60 -9.27 -3.67 5.52
N LEU A 61 -8.94 -2.76 4.60
CA LEU A 61 -7.96 -1.70 4.83
C LEU A 61 -8.60 -0.47 5.48
N ASP A 62 -7.80 0.25 6.26
CA ASP A 62 -8.17 1.54 6.84
C ASP A 62 -7.51 2.68 6.05
N CYS A 63 -8.31 3.69 5.67
CA CYS A 63 -7.84 4.87 4.95
C CYS A 63 -7.33 5.94 5.91
N LEU A 64 -6.09 6.38 5.73
CA LEU A 64 -5.48 7.49 6.48
C LEU A 64 -5.81 8.87 5.88
N GLY A 65 -6.44 8.90 4.70
CA GLY A 65 -6.71 10.13 3.97
C GLY A 65 -5.47 10.75 3.32
N ARG A 66 -5.60 12.01 2.91
CA ARG A 66 -4.58 12.76 2.17
C ARG A 66 -3.65 13.52 3.13
N ASP A 67 -2.34 13.39 2.93
CA ASP A 67 -1.37 14.32 3.51
C ASP A 67 -1.20 15.53 2.57
N PRO A 68 -1.41 16.78 3.03
CA PRO A 68 -1.26 17.97 2.19
C PRO A 68 0.19 18.22 1.72
N VAL A 69 1.19 17.57 2.31
CA VAL A 69 2.61 17.75 1.94
C VAL A 69 2.95 17.06 0.62
N ASP A 70 2.28 15.95 0.28
CA ASP A 70 2.46 15.27 -1.01
C ASP A 70 1.25 15.56 -1.92
N PRO A 71 1.42 16.36 -2.99
CA PRO A 71 0.32 16.70 -3.88
C PRO A 71 -0.10 15.55 -4.79
N VAL A 72 0.72 14.50 -4.94
CA VAL A 72 0.49 13.39 -5.85
C VAL A 72 -0.17 12.24 -5.10
N ILE A 73 0.20 11.97 -3.85
CA ILE A 73 -0.46 10.94 -3.04
C ILE A 73 -1.79 11.48 -2.50
N VAL A 74 -2.90 10.87 -2.93
CA VAL A 74 -4.24 11.30 -2.52
C VAL A 74 -4.79 10.48 -1.37
N GLU A 75 -4.40 9.21 -1.24
CA GLU A 75 -4.81 8.34 -0.14
C GLU A 75 -3.72 7.32 0.20
N VAL A 76 -3.58 7.01 1.49
CA VAL A 76 -2.79 5.88 1.97
C VAL A 76 -3.72 4.96 2.76
N TRP A 77 -3.65 3.68 2.44
CA TRP A 77 -4.46 2.63 3.04
C TRP A 77 -3.54 1.64 3.76
N LEU A 78 -3.88 1.30 5.00
CA LEU A 78 -3.12 0.36 5.82
C LEU A 78 -3.89 -0.95 5.96
N GLU A 79 -3.16 -2.06 5.87
CA GLU A 79 -3.68 -3.33 6.36
C GLU A 79 -3.83 -3.23 7.88
N CYS A 80 -5.07 -3.31 8.37
CA CYS A 80 -5.33 -3.41 9.79
C CYS A 80 -4.77 -4.77 10.23
N ALA A 81 -3.58 -4.78 10.81
CA ALA A 81 -2.95 -6.01 11.28
C ALA A 81 -3.91 -6.73 12.22
N GLN A 82 -4.46 -7.85 11.80
CA GLN A 82 -5.13 -8.76 12.71
C GLN A 82 -4.07 -9.25 13.69
N ALA A 83 -4.13 -8.75 14.92
CA ALA A 83 -3.35 -9.27 16.02
C ALA A 83 -3.61 -10.78 16.12
N GLY A 84 -2.62 -11.57 15.71
CA GLY A 84 -2.60 -13.01 15.93
C GLY A 84 -2.88 -13.87 14.71
N ASN A 85 -1.83 -14.17 13.95
CA ASN A 85 -1.57 -15.54 13.53
C ASN A 85 -0.06 -15.79 13.52
N VAL A 86 0.55 -15.62 14.69
CA VAL A 86 1.74 -16.42 15.04
C VAL A 86 1.21 -17.84 15.17
N ARG A 87 1.14 -18.58 14.06
CA ARG A 87 0.92 -20.02 14.13
C ARG A 87 2.11 -20.56 14.90
N ALA A 88 1.81 -21.01 16.12
CA ALA A 88 2.71 -21.72 16.99
C ALA A 88 3.50 -22.75 16.18
N LEU A 89 4.82 -22.59 16.13
CA LEU A 89 5.72 -23.72 15.95
C LEU A 89 5.75 -24.45 17.30
N LEU A 90 4.85 -25.43 17.44
CA LEU A 90 5.02 -26.57 18.35
C LEU A 90 5.26 -27.81 17.48
#